data_AF-A0A832MEE4-F1
#
_entry.id   AF-A0A832MEE4-F1
#
_cell.length_a   1.000
_cell.length_b   1.000
_cell.length_c   1.000
_cell.angle_alpha   90.00
_cell.angle_beta   90.00
_cell.angle_gamma   90.00
#
_symmetry.space_group_name_H-M   'P 1'
#
loop_
_entity.id
_entity.type
_entity.pdbx_description
1 polymer ?
#
loop_
_entity_poly.entity_id
_entity_poly.type
_entity_poly.pdbx_seq_one_letter_code
_entity_poly.pdbx_strand_id
1 'polypeptide(L)'
;MKKSKFKPGYCVAFWFGCLVFCALQAPVNAQTKPRPPFPPWPEQTLIILGFDEPLIDADAARLGALVENTVWAPSWSGYALNRQGATVKPVKLPMAANDKWFIGPEQGAIRFWFRPDWSSESGPGEYARLIELTTEHGKNSLVWWSLYVSPDGRTLYLSAQGPEQPVDCIKTDINWHCDQWHLIALSYSPKETFLHLDGELAGIGPGLPSVPAVLAGHTTLSIGSDSSGRGVAYGQFDELCTFPSPLADERWEGSLYPYYNAYRDVAAKGPVTEADEAANRQAALEYEALGEAEALDGTNDGEGGAQLNIEPGLLYLLRPIIAGTNVHLTLWGGQTNQSYNILYTPVLPANNWVTIAIGSMGQTNFIVPMLGDTAFYRAEIGNDWDGDGIPNWIDAQPSNPNIGALRVTIDWPLNGTQVQ
;
A
#
# COMPACT_ATOMS: atom_id res chain seq x y z
N MET A 1 -75.70 3.11 53.17
CA MET A 1 -76.16 2.33 52.00
C MET A 1 -75.26 2.66 50.80
N LYS A 2 -74.87 1.64 50.02
CA LYS A 2 -73.81 1.66 48.99
C LYS A 2 -74.14 2.45 47.71
N LYS A 3 -73.06 2.69 46.93
CA LYS A 3 -72.91 2.96 45.48
C LYS A 3 -72.75 4.45 45.13
N SER A 4 -71.87 4.88 44.22
CA SER A 4 -70.85 4.25 43.36
C SER A 4 -69.97 5.37 42.78
N LYS A 5 -68.67 5.10 42.57
CA LYS A 5 -67.73 5.97 41.86
C LYS A 5 -68.10 6.10 40.37
N PHE A 6 -68.04 7.30 39.81
CA PHE A 6 -67.71 7.55 38.40
C PHE A 6 -67.17 8.98 38.25
N LYS A 7 -65.96 9.12 37.72
CA LYS A 7 -65.35 10.41 37.31
C LYS A 7 -65.61 10.60 35.80
N PRO A 8 -65.77 11.83 35.30
CA PRO A 8 -66.13 12.09 33.90
C PRO A 8 -64.91 12.05 32.96
N GLY A 9 -65.05 11.33 31.84
CA GLY A 9 -64.44 11.71 30.55
C GLY A 9 -65.26 12.86 29.92
N TYR A 10 -64.87 13.54 28.85
CA TYR A 10 -64.00 13.21 27.75
C TYR A 10 -63.51 14.54 27.13
N CYS A 11 -62.25 14.60 26.68
CA CYS A 11 -61.90 15.41 25.53
C CYS A 11 -61.11 14.49 24.59
N VAL A 12 -61.72 14.24 23.43
CA VAL A 12 -61.28 13.32 22.39
C VAL A 12 -60.25 14.06 21.52
N ALA A 13 -59.06 13.50 21.39
CA ALA A 13 -58.19 13.72 20.24
C ALA A 13 -57.58 12.37 19.86
N PHE A 14 -58.03 11.86 18.72
CA PHE A 14 -57.71 10.55 18.16
C PHE A 14 -57.07 10.82 16.79
N TRP A 15 -55.81 10.39 16.61
CA TRP A 15 -55.17 9.82 15.40
C TRP A 15 -53.66 10.06 15.48
N PHE A 16 -52.85 9.04 15.76
CA PHE A 16 -52.26 8.05 14.83
C PHE A 16 -51.23 8.64 13.84
N GLY A 17 -49.98 8.18 13.99
CA GLY A 17 -49.05 8.06 12.87
C GLY A 17 -47.90 9.06 12.79
N CYS A 18 -46.87 8.91 13.65
CA CYS A 18 -45.49 9.25 13.26
C CYS A 18 -44.63 7.99 13.41
N LEU A 19 -44.97 6.96 12.63
CA LEU A 19 -44.04 5.93 12.21
C LEU A 19 -43.22 6.53 11.06
N VAL A 20 -41.89 6.40 11.17
CA VAL A 20 -40.93 6.22 10.07
C VAL A 20 -41.00 7.26 8.97
N PHE A 21 -40.06 8.21 8.99
CA PHE A 21 -39.32 8.66 7.80
C PHE A 21 -38.20 9.64 8.21
N CYS A 22 -37.29 9.22 9.10
CA CYS A 22 -35.91 9.70 8.97
C CYS A 22 -35.24 8.66 8.11
N ALA A 23 -35.03 9.04 6.86
CA ALA A 23 -34.46 8.20 5.82
C ALA A 23 -33.24 7.45 6.36
N LEU A 24 -33.33 6.11 6.32
CA LEU A 24 -32.29 5.32 5.70
C LEU A 24 -31.96 5.97 4.36
N GLN A 25 -31.14 7.02 4.38
CA GLN A 25 -30.07 7.05 3.42
C GLN A 25 -29.16 5.92 3.89
N ALA A 26 -29.46 4.70 3.40
CA ALA A 26 -28.36 3.82 3.08
C ALA A 26 -27.34 4.72 2.37
N PRO A 27 -26.06 4.72 2.76
CA PRO A 27 -25.08 5.35 1.92
C PRO A 27 -25.35 4.76 0.53
N VAL A 28 -25.67 5.63 -0.44
CA VAL A 28 -25.42 5.29 -1.82
C VAL A 28 -24.02 4.72 -1.76
N ASN A 29 -23.88 3.43 -2.04
CA ASN A 29 -22.58 2.79 -2.06
C ASN A 29 -21.82 3.50 -3.18
N ALA A 30 -21.17 4.61 -2.83
CA ALA A 30 -19.97 5.06 -3.48
C ALA A 30 -19.05 3.88 -3.31
N GLN A 31 -19.05 3.00 -4.30
CA GLN A 31 -18.26 1.78 -4.28
C GLN A 31 -16.83 2.24 -4.47
N THR A 32 -16.22 2.69 -3.38
CA THR A 32 -14.84 3.14 -3.33
C THR A 32 -13.97 2.03 -3.90
N LYS A 33 -13.13 2.38 -4.87
CA LYS A 33 -12.26 1.41 -5.52
C LYS A 33 -10.91 1.40 -4.82
N PRO A 34 -10.20 0.27 -4.81
CA PRO A 34 -8.80 0.26 -4.41
C PRO A 34 -8.02 1.31 -5.22
N ARG A 35 -7.08 2.02 -4.60
CA ARG A 35 -6.05 2.74 -5.38
C ARG A 35 -5.16 1.73 -6.09
N PRO A 36 -4.50 2.05 -7.21
CA PRO A 36 -3.53 1.15 -7.80
C PRO A 36 -2.39 0.82 -6.82
N PRO A 37 -1.91 -0.43 -6.76
CA PRO A 37 -0.78 -0.81 -5.93
C PRO A 37 0.46 0.02 -6.25
N PHE A 38 1.18 0.40 -5.21
CA PHE A 38 2.47 1.05 -5.38
C PHE A 38 3.55 0.02 -5.68
N PRO A 39 4.64 0.40 -6.36
CA PRO A 39 5.77 -0.49 -6.49
C PRO A 39 6.38 -0.69 -5.08
N PRO A 40 6.88 -1.90 -4.79
CA PRO A 40 7.53 -2.19 -3.53
C PRO A 40 8.69 -1.23 -3.29
N TRP A 41 8.77 -0.70 -2.07
CA TRP A 41 9.92 0.08 -1.65
C TRP A 41 11.19 -0.78 -1.70
N PRO A 42 12.32 -0.29 -2.25
CA PRO A 42 13.49 -1.11 -2.49
C PRO A 42 14.24 -1.39 -1.19
N GLU A 43 13.83 -2.47 -0.52
CA GLU A 43 14.44 -2.97 0.71
C GLU A 43 14.73 -4.47 0.60
N GLN A 44 15.71 -4.93 1.38
CA GLN A 44 16.00 -6.36 1.51
C GLN A 44 14.99 -7.01 2.46
N THR A 45 13.90 -7.50 1.88
CA THR A 45 12.77 -8.10 2.61
C THR A 45 12.80 -9.63 2.52
N LEU A 46 12.24 -10.31 3.52
CA LEU A 46 12.01 -11.76 3.46
C LEU A 46 10.71 -12.07 2.70
N ILE A 47 9.65 -11.32 3.01
CA ILE A 47 8.38 -11.34 2.30
C ILE A 47 7.70 -9.97 2.37
N ILE A 48 6.88 -9.68 1.36
CA ILE A 48 5.95 -8.55 1.32
C ILE A 48 4.57 -9.15 1.03
N LEU A 49 3.59 -8.76 1.82
CA LEU A 49 2.18 -9.06 1.67
C LEU A 49 1.45 -7.72 1.48
N GLY A 50 1.27 -7.32 0.23
CA GLY A 50 0.49 -6.13 -0.12
C GLY A 50 -1.02 -6.33 0.01
N PHE A 51 -1.48 -7.59 0.12
CA PHE A 51 -2.91 -7.94 0.15
C PHE A 51 -3.68 -7.61 -1.14
N ASP A 52 -2.93 -7.46 -2.24
CA ASP A 52 -3.41 -7.13 -3.58
C ASP A 52 -3.75 -8.35 -4.42
N GLU A 53 -3.90 -9.53 -3.83
CA GLU A 53 -4.24 -10.76 -4.55
C GLU A 53 -5.46 -10.60 -5.48
N PRO A 54 -6.52 -9.82 -5.15
CA PRO A 54 -7.60 -9.55 -6.10
C PRO A 54 -7.18 -8.80 -7.38
N LEU A 55 -6.05 -8.10 -7.37
CA LEU A 55 -5.43 -7.45 -8.53
C LEU A 55 -4.34 -8.31 -9.17
N ILE A 56 -3.82 -9.30 -8.44
CA ILE A 56 -2.58 -10.02 -8.73
C ILE A 56 -2.85 -11.53 -8.62
N ASP A 57 -3.12 -12.20 -9.74
CA ASP A 57 -3.38 -13.65 -9.83
C ASP A 57 -2.25 -14.55 -9.26
N ALA A 58 -1.06 -14.00 -8.99
CA ALA A 58 0.15 -14.75 -8.64
C ALA A 58 0.40 -14.97 -7.13
N ASP A 59 -0.16 -14.15 -6.22
CA ASP A 59 0.15 -14.21 -4.79
C ASP A 59 -0.71 -15.19 -3.98
N ALA A 60 -1.81 -15.70 -4.57
CA ALA A 60 -2.63 -16.78 -3.99
C ALA A 60 -1.82 -18.05 -3.65
N ALA A 61 -0.64 -18.25 -4.27
CA ALA A 61 0.26 -19.36 -3.99
C ALA A 61 1.12 -19.16 -2.72
N ARG A 62 1.34 -17.92 -2.26
CA ARG A 62 2.26 -17.59 -1.14
C ARG A 62 1.59 -17.60 0.22
N LEU A 63 0.32 -17.21 0.28
CA LEU A 63 -0.52 -17.31 1.49
C LEU A 63 -1.22 -18.68 1.58
N GLY A 64 -1.04 -19.55 0.58
CA GLY A 64 -1.87 -20.73 0.38
C GLY A 64 -3.32 -20.35 0.07
N ALA A 65 -4.16 -21.33 -0.28
CA ALA A 65 -5.59 -21.16 -0.53
C ALA A 65 -6.42 -20.74 0.72
N LEU A 66 -5.86 -19.91 1.60
CA LEU A 66 -6.29 -19.64 2.97
C LEU A 66 -7.10 -18.36 3.16
N VAL A 67 -7.09 -17.42 2.20
CA VAL A 67 -7.79 -16.15 2.34
C VAL A 67 -9.05 -16.16 1.48
N GLU A 68 -10.23 -16.04 2.10
CA GLU A 68 -11.51 -15.98 1.37
C GLU A 68 -11.65 -14.66 0.63
N ASN A 69 -12.39 -14.58 -0.48
CA ASN A 69 -12.57 -13.29 -1.20
C ASN A 69 -13.24 -12.19 -0.35
N THR A 70 -13.82 -12.54 0.80
CA THR A 70 -14.49 -11.64 1.75
C THR A 70 -13.54 -10.91 2.71
N VAL A 71 -12.24 -11.24 2.72
CA VAL A 71 -11.27 -10.64 3.63
C VAL A 71 -10.56 -9.41 3.04
N TRP A 72 -10.97 -8.93 1.87
CA TRP A 72 -10.36 -7.80 1.20
C TRP A 72 -11.20 -6.53 1.31
N ALA A 73 -10.56 -5.41 1.63
CA ALA A 73 -11.15 -4.08 1.58
C ALA A 73 -10.34 -3.16 0.66
N PRO A 74 -10.97 -2.22 -0.05
CA PRO A 74 -10.24 -1.18 -0.78
C PRO A 74 -9.26 -0.43 0.15
N SER A 75 -8.09 -0.11 -0.36
CA SER A 75 -7.02 0.59 0.35
C SER A 75 -6.32 1.65 -0.51
N TRP A 76 -5.32 2.31 0.06
CA TRP A 76 -4.50 3.35 -0.55
C TRP A 76 -3.38 2.82 -1.44
N SER A 77 -3.02 1.55 -1.30
CA SER A 77 -2.05 0.82 -2.13
C SER A 77 -2.64 -0.43 -2.75
N GLY A 78 -3.90 -0.38 -3.18
CA GLY A 78 -4.60 -1.57 -3.69
C GLY A 78 -5.66 -2.04 -2.71
N TYR A 79 -5.55 -3.28 -2.28
CA TYR A 79 -6.43 -3.89 -1.30
C TYR A 79 -5.72 -4.07 0.03
N ALA A 80 -6.50 -4.10 1.11
CA ALA A 80 -6.03 -4.39 2.45
C ALA A 80 -6.71 -5.64 2.99
N LEU A 81 -6.02 -6.33 3.89
CA LEU A 81 -6.59 -7.41 4.69
C LEU A 81 -7.53 -6.83 5.75
N ASN A 82 -8.81 -7.11 5.62
CA ASN A 82 -9.87 -6.64 6.50
C ASN A 82 -10.15 -7.60 7.66
N ARG A 83 -10.05 -7.14 8.90
CA ARG A 83 -10.19 -7.96 10.12
C ARG A 83 -11.35 -7.45 10.96
N GLN A 84 -12.55 -7.91 10.61
CA GLN A 84 -13.80 -7.45 11.21
C GLN A 84 -14.63 -8.58 11.82
N GLY A 85 -15.36 -8.25 12.88
CA GLY A 85 -16.26 -9.14 13.61
C GLY A 85 -15.62 -9.82 14.81
N ALA A 86 -16.44 -10.46 15.65
CA ALA A 86 -16.00 -11.08 16.91
C ALA A 86 -15.05 -12.27 16.72
N THR A 87 -15.14 -12.94 15.57
CA THR A 87 -14.25 -14.04 15.18
C THR A 87 -14.01 -13.98 13.68
N VAL A 88 -12.80 -14.33 13.28
CA VAL A 88 -12.35 -14.34 11.88
C VAL A 88 -11.62 -15.63 11.56
N LYS A 89 -11.58 -16.03 10.29
CA LYS A 89 -10.66 -17.08 9.86
C LYS A 89 -9.22 -16.57 10.04
N PRO A 90 -8.33 -17.28 10.76
CA PRO A 90 -6.96 -16.85 10.93
C PRO A 90 -6.23 -16.73 9.59
N VAL A 91 -5.56 -15.61 9.36
CA VAL A 91 -4.56 -15.48 8.29
C VAL A 91 -3.21 -15.74 8.94
N LYS A 92 -2.53 -16.79 8.49
CA LYS A 92 -1.30 -17.30 9.10
C LYS A 92 -0.17 -17.27 8.08
N LEU A 93 0.89 -16.53 8.39
CA LEU A 93 2.16 -16.58 7.68
C LEU A 93 3.05 -17.63 8.37
N PRO A 94 3.43 -18.75 7.73
CA PRO A 94 4.40 -19.66 8.32
C PRO A 94 5.72 -18.95 8.56
N MET A 95 6.42 -19.32 9.63
CA MET A 95 7.74 -18.78 9.94
C MET A 95 8.79 -19.22 8.90
N ALA A 96 8.69 -20.48 8.46
CA ALA A 96 9.51 -21.04 7.39
C ALA A 96 8.71 -22.05 6.56
N ALA A 97 8.92 -22.05 5.25
CA ALA A 97 8.41 -23.09 4.35
C ALA A 97 9.34 -23.22 3.12
N ASN A 98 9.41 -24.40 2.54
CA ASN A 98 10.18 -24.67 1.31
C ASN A 98 11.64 -24.16 1.40
N ASP A 99 12.33 -24.48 2.50
CA ASP A 99 13.70 -24.06 2.80
C ASP A 99 13.94 -22.53 2.84
N LYS A 100 12.86 -21.74 2.91
CA LYS A 100 12.91 -20.28 3.04
C LYS A 100 12.36 -19.83 4.39
N TRP A 101 13.05 -18.87 5.01
CA TRP A 101 12.56 -18.13 6.16
C TRP A 101 11.71 -16.94 5.72
N PHE A 102 10.55 -16.79 6.35
CA PHE A 102 9.71 -15.60 6.23
C PHE A 102 9.80 -14.72 7.47
N ILE A 103 10.17 -15.31 8.61
CA ILE A 103 10.35 -14.62 9.89
C ILE A 103 11.63 -15.17 10.53
N GLY A 104 12.52 -14.29 10.96
CA GLY A 104 13.77 -14.70 11.60
C GLY A 104 13.54 -15.30 13.00
N PRO A 105 14.19 -16.41 13.36
CA PRO A 105 13.98 -17.11 14.63
C PRO A 105 14.49 -16.41 15.87
N GLU A 106 15.57 -15.65 15.73
CA GLU A 106 16.22 -14.95 16.84
C GLU A 106 16.03 -13.44 16.74
N GLN A 107 16.04 -12.92 15.50
CA GLN A 107 15.98 -11.49 15.24
C GLN A 107 15.30 -11.22 13.90
N GLY A 108 14.86 -9.98 13.74
CA GLY A 108 14.28 -9.50 12.49
C GLY A 108 13.48 -8.23 12.74
N ALA A 109 12.67 -7.88 11.76
CA ALA A 109 11.65 -6.86 11.93
C ALA A 109 10.39 -7.19 11.14
N ILE A 110 9.30 -6.55 11.53
CA ILE A 110 8.01 -6.62 10.86
C ILE A 110 7.48 -5.18 10.75
N ARG A 111 7.08 -4.77 9.55
CA ARG A 111 6.48 -3.47 9.27
C ARG A 111 5.13 -3.68 8.58
N PHE A 112 4.11 -2.92 8.95
CA PHE A 112 2.82 -2.93 8.26
C PHE A 112 2.08 -1.63 8.52
N TRP A 113 1.15 -1.30 7.62
CA TRP A 113 0.17 -0.26 7.84
C TRP A 113 -1.07 -0.85 8.49
N PHE A 114 -1.66 -0.12 9.44
CA PHE A 114 -2.90 -0.50 10.10
C PHE A 114 -3.88 0.66 10.13
N ARG A 115 -5.12 0.40 9.76
CA ARG A 115 -6.24 1.33 9.89
C ARG A 115 -7.26 0.78 10.88
N PRO A 116 -7.44 1.36 12.07
CA PRO A 116 -8.46 0.90 12.99
C PRO A 116 -9.85 1.35 12.52
N ASP A 117 -10.87 0.52 12.76
CA ASP A 117 -12.29 0.88 12.62
C ASP A 117 -12.86 1.42 13.95
N TRP A 118 -11.96 1.77 14.88
CA TRP A 118 -12.24 2.31 16.20
C TRP A 118 -11.31 3.50 16.47
N SER A 119 -11.73 4.39 17.36
CA SER A 119 -10.84 5.44 17.90
C SER A 119 -10.39 5.06 19.31
N SER A 120 -9.27 5.62 19.78
CA SER A 120 -8.91 5.59 21.20
C SER A 120 -10.08 6.10 22.07
N GLU A 121 -10.16 5.63 23.30
CA GLU A 121 -11.30 5.75 24.24
C GLU A 121 -12.49 4.84 23.93
N SER A 122 -12.91 4.72 22.67
CA SER A 122 -13.92 3.72 22.28
C SER A 122 -13.32 2.32 22.18
N GLY A 123 -12.12 2.26 21.59
CA GLY A 123 -11.34 1.06 21.36
C GLY A 123 -12.04 -0.06 20.60
N PRO A 124 -11.35 -1.19 20.47
CA PRO A 124 -11.91 -2.42 19.91
C PRO A 124 -12.83 -3.17 20.89
N GLY A 125 -12.95 -2.75 22.15
CA GLY A 125 -13.80 -3.38 23.17
C GLY A 125 -13.26 -4.68 23.79
N GLU A 126 -12.16 -5.21 23.25
CA GLU A 126 -11.41 -6.36 23.76
C GLU A 126 -9.90 -6.19 23.49
N TYR A 127 -9.06 -7.07 24.02
CA TYR A 127 -7.64 -7.06 23.64
C TYR A 127 -7.49 -7.49 22.18
N ALA A 128 -7.18 -6.53 21.31
CA ALA A 128 -7.16 -6.68 19.87
C ALA A 128 -5.75 -7.01 19.38
N ARG A 129 -5.55 -8.21 18.82
CA ARG A 129 -4.24 -8.69 18.37
C ARG A 129 -3.95 -8.14 16.98
N LEU A 130 -2.85 -7.40 16.85
CA LEU A 130 -2.36 -6.93 15.56
C LEU A 130 -1.57 -8.04 14.88
N ILE A 131 -0.58 -8.59 15.57
CA ILE A 131 0.20 -9.75 15.11
C ILE A 131 0.57 -10.64 16.30
N GLU A 132 0.57 -11.96 16.10
CA GLU A 132 0.89 -12.93 17.16
C GLU A 132 1.70 -14.10 16.61
N LEU A 133 2.88 -14.36 17.20
CA LEU A 133 3.74 -15.48 16.81
C LEU A 133 3.49 -16.68 17.72
N THR A 134 2.98 -17.75 17.14
CA THR A 134 2.57 -18.95 17.88
C THR A 134 3.14 -20.21 17.26
N THR A 135 3.64 -21.13 18.09
CA THR A 135 3.91 -22.52 17.69
C THR A 135 2.72 -23.39 18.02
N GLU A 136 2.20 -24.10 17.02
CA GLU A 136 1.16 -25.13 17.20
C GLU A 136 1.73 -26.48 16.78
N HIS A 137 2.00 -27.37 17.74
CA HIS A 137 2.53 -28.71 17.48
C HIS A 137 1.72 -29.77 18.25
N GLY A 138 0.86 -30.48 17.52
CA GLY A 138 -0.07 -31.45 18.10
C GLY A 138 -1.11 -30.75 18.98
N LYS A 139 -1.18 -31.11 20.27
CA LYS A 139 -2.10 -30.49 21.25
C LYS A 139 -1.47 -29.32 22.01
N ASN A 140 -0.19 -29.05 21.78
CA ASN A 140 0.53 -27.99 22.46
C ASN A 140 0.51 -26.72 21.61
N SER A 141 0.17 -25.61 22.23
CA SER A 141 0.28 -24.27 21.65
C SER A 141 1.10 -23.39 22.59
N LEU A 142 2.01 -22.60 22.01
CA LEU A 142 2.82 -21.63 22.73
C LEU A 142 2.83 -20.32 21.95
N VAL A 143 2.36 -19.25 22.58
CA VAL A 143 2.51 -17.89 22.07
C VAL A 143 3.89 -17.38 22.49
N TRP A 144 4.77 -17.13 21.54
CA TRP A 144 6.10 -16.59 21.81
C TRP A 144 6.05 -15.12 22.18
N TRP A 145 5.29 -14.36 21.40
CA TRP A 145 5.00 -12.96 21.63
C TRP A 145 3.77 -12.50 20.85
N SER A 146 3.15 -11.42 21.30
CA SER A 146 1.96 -10.82 20.70
C SER A 146 2.05 -9.30 20.78
N LEU A 147 1.75 -8.64 19.67
CA LEU A 147 1.56 -7.19 19.59
C LEU A 147 0.05 -6.91 19.56
N TYR A 148 -0.48 -6.22 20.56
CA TYR A 148 -1.91 -6.04 20.71
C TYR A 148 -2.28 -4.71 21.34
N VAL A 149 -3.54 -4.32 21.16
CA VAL A 149 -4.12 -3.08 21.68
C VAL A 149 -5.06 -3.40 22.85
N SER A 150 -5.10 -2.50 23.82
CA SER A 150 -6.05 -2.50 24.94
C SER A 150 -7.52 -2.36 24.47
N PRO A 151 -8.49 -2.83 25.28
CA PRO A 151 -9.91 -2.72 24.96
C PRO A 151 -10.41 -1.30 24.72
N ASP A 152 -9.81 -0.29 25.36
CA ASP A 152 -10.15 1.13 25.18
C ASP A 152 -9.38 1.79 24.02
N GLY A 153 -8.51 1.05 23.33
CA GLY A 153 -7.75 1.57 22.20
C GLY A 153 -6.69 2.61 22.60
N ARG A 154 -6.28 2.71 23.86
CA ARG A 154 -5.36 3.76 24.36
C ARG A 154 -3.91 3.31 24.48
N THR A 155 -3.67 2.01 24.46
CA THR A 155 -2.35 1.45 24.75
C THR A 155 -2.05 0.27 23.86
N LEU A 156 -0.86 0.27 23.28
CA LEU A 156 -0.29 -0.81 22.51
C LEU A 156 0.75 -1.55 23.37
N TYR A 157 0.65 -2.86 23.37
CA TYR A 157 1.47 -3.78 24.14
C TYR A 157 2.24 -4.70 23.20
N LEU A 158 3.52 -4.92 23.52
CA LEU A 158 4.25 -6.10 23.08
C LEU A 158 4.47 -6.96 24.31
N SER A 159 3.94 -8.18 24.32
CA SER A 159 4.13 -9.10 25.44
C SER A 159 4.70 -10.41 24.94
N ALA A 160 5.58 -11.01 25.72
CA ALA A 160 6.27 -12.25 25.37
C ALA A 160 6.08 -13.32 26.45
N GLN A 161 6.33 -14.57 26.09
CA GLN A 161 6.32 -15.67 27.05
C GLN A 161 7.34 -15.42 28.18
N GLY A 162 6.84 -15.25 29.41
CA GLY A 162 7.66 -15.23 30.62
C GLY A 162 7.75 -16.61 31.30
N PRO A 163 8.50 -16.73 32.40
CA PRO A 163 8.69 -18.01 33.10
C PRO A 163 7.40 -18.65 33.64
N GLU A 164 6.42 -17.84 34.04
CA GLU A 164 5.14 -18.31 34.62
C GLU A 164 3.91 -17.78 33.87
N GLN A 165 4.00 -16.56 33.33
CA GLN A 165 2.94 -15.87 32.60
C GLN A 165 3.54 -14.93 31.55
N PRO A 166 2.77 -14.48 30.54
CA PRO A 166 3.20 -13.44 29.63
C PRO A 166 3.66 -12.17 30.37
N VAL A 167 4.71 -11.53 29.86
CA VAL A 167 5.28 -10.29 30.41
C VAL A 167 5.21 -9.22 29.34
N ASP A 168 4.72 -8.03 29.71
CA ASP A 168 4.73 -6.86 28.84
C ASP A 168 6.18 -6.36 28.68
N CYS A 169 6.72 -6.50 27.46
CA CYS A 169 8.05 -6.05 27.06
C CYS A 169 8.04 -4.58 26.66
N ILE A 170 7.00 -4.14 25.93
CA ILE A 170 6.77 -2.73 25.59
C ILE A 170 5.32 -2.40 25.94
N LYS A 171 5.14 -1.21 26.50
CA LYS A 171 3.84 -0.58 26.72
C LYS A 171 3.94 0.88 26.31
N THR A 172 3.17 1.29 25.31
CA THR A 172 3.16 2.67 24.82
C THR A 172 1.74 3.17 24.63
N ASP A 173 1.51 4.45 24.94
CA ASP A 173 0.20 5.08 24.77
C ASP A 173 0.01 5.46 23.30
N ILE A 174 -1.21 5.27 22.81
CA ILE A 174 -1.64 5.65 21.47
C ILE A 174 -2.87 6.54 21.54
N ASN A 175 -3.02 7.40 20.54
CA ASN A 175 -4.21 8.22 20.33
C ASN A 175 -4.59 8.17 18.85
N TRP A 176 -5.15 7.03 18.45
CA TRP A 176 -5.54 6.77 17.07
C TRP A 176 -6.99 7.15 16.83
N HIS A 177 -7.26 7.60 15.61
CA HIS A 177 -8.61 7.85 15.14
C HIS A 177 -9.05 6.75 14.21
N CYS A 178 -10.34 6.44 14.22
CA CYS A 178 -10.92 5.52 13.26
C CYS A 178 -10.65 6.01 11.84
N ASP A 179 -10.44 5.06 10.93
CA ASP A 179 -10.17 5.30 9.52
C ASP A 179 -8.88 6.09 9.21
N GLN A 180 -7.93 6.15 10.15
CA GLN A 180 -6.59 6.69 9.89
C GLN A 180 -5.53 5.59 9.79
N TRP A 181 -4.73 5.63 8.73
CA TRP A 181 -3.63 4.70 8.53
C TRP A 181 -2.43 5.07 9.41
N HIS A 182 -1.96 4.10 10.17
CA HIS A 182 -0.76 4.19 11.01
C HIS A 182 0.29 3.19 10.57
N LEU A 183 1.54 3.63 10.46
CA LEU A 183 2.66 2.74 10.18
C LEU A 183 3.20 2.16 11.49
N ILE A 184 3.28 0.84 11.59
CA ILE A 184 3.82 0.15 12.76
C ILE A 184 5.04 -0.65 12.33
N ALA A 185 6.16 -0.51 13.04
CA ALA A 185 7.34 -1.33 12.83
C ALA A 185 7.87 -1.89 14.16
N LEU A 186 7.92 -3.21 14.25
CA LEU A 186 8.50 -3.95 15.37
C LEU A 186 9.84 -4.54 14.95
N SER A 187 10.91 -4.09 15.59
CA SER A 187 12.23 -4.72 15.53
C SER A 187 12.47 -5.56 16.77
N TYR A 188 12.98 -6.77 16.59
CA TYR A 188 13.20 -7.70 17.69
C TYR A 188 14.53 -8.42 17.56
N SER A 189 15.12 -8.71 18.72
CA SER A 189 16.32 -9.52 18.90
C SER A 189 16.28 -10.18 20.27
N PRO A 190 17.23 -11.07 20.60
CA PRO A 190 17.34 -11.63 21.96
C PRO A 190 17.82 -10.60 23.00
N LYS A 191 18.27 -9.41 22.57
CA LYS A 191 18.82 -8.37 23.46
C LYS A 191 17.82 -7.27 23.76
N GLU A 192 17.14 -6.80 22.72
CA GLU A 192 16.29 -5.61 22.77
C GLU A 192 15.20 -5.65 21.70
N THR A 193 14.15 -4.88 21.96
CA THR A 193 13.05 -4.63 21.05
C THR A 193 12.84 -3.13 20.86
N PHE A 194 12.44 -2.76 19.65
CA PHE A 194 12.08 -1.39 19.32
C PHE A 194 10.74 -1.37 18.60
N LEU A 195 9.83 -0.56 19.11
CA LEU A 195 8.55 -0.29 18.48
C LEU A 195 8.57 1.13 17.92
N HIS A 196 8.34 1.25 16.62
CA HIS A 196 8.15 2.53 15.95
C HIS A 196 6.71 2.67 15.49
N LEU A 197 6.18 3.88 15.65
CA LEU A 197 4.85 4.27 15.18
C LEU A 197 5.03 5.51 14.30
N ASP A 198 4.43 5.48 13.10
CA ASP A 198 4.44 6.61 12.17
C ASP A 198 5.85 7.16 11.87
N GLY A 199 6.82 6.24 11.79
CA GLY A 199 8.23 6.55 11.52
C GLY A 199 9.05 7.01 12.73
N GLU A 200 8.43 7.16 13.91
CA GLU A 200 9.09 7.61 15.14
C GLU A 200 9.23 6.48 16.17
N LEU A 201 10.27 6.53 17.01
CA LEU A 201 10.47 5.55 18.08
C LEU A 201 9.45 5.76 19.21
N ALA A 202 8.56 4.78 19.41
CA ALA A 202 7.48 4.83 20.39
C ALA A 202 7.77 4.03 21.67
N GLY A 203 8.71 3.08 21.62
CA GLY A 203 9.08 2.28 22.80
C GLY A 203 10.32 1.42 22.59
N ILE A 204 11.06 1.22 23.69
CA ILE A 204 12.20 0.30 23.77
C ILE A 204 11.89 -0.72 24.86
N GLY A 205 12.12 -1.99 24.57
CA GLY A 205 11.89 -3.09 25.50
C GLY A 205 13.07 -4.06 25.57
N PRO A 206 12.99 -5.04 26.49
CA PRO A 206 13.96 -6.14 26.53
C PRO A 206 13.85 -7.01 25.27
N GLY A 207 14.83 -7.88 25.08
CA GLY A 207 14.81 -8.85 23.98
C GLY A 207 13.68 -9.88 24.10
N LEU A 208 13.31 -10.44 22.95
CA LEU A 208 12.30 -11.50 22.84
C LEU A 208 12.94 -12.89 22.87
N PRO A 209 12.21 -13.92 23.34
CA PRO A 209 12.68 -15.30 23.28
C PRO A 209 12.86 -15.75 21.83
N SER A 210 14.01 -16.36 21.55
CA SER A 210 14.26 -17.00 20.25
C SER A 210 13.42 -18.25 20.07
N VAL A 211 12.82 -18.40 18.88
CA VAL A 211 12.13 -19.64 18.50
C VAL A 211 13.17 -20.68 18.06
N PRO A 212 13.24 -21.86 18.70
CA PRO A 212 14.13 -22.93 18.27
C PRO A 212 13.87 -23.33 16.81
N ALA A 213 14.93 -23.46 16.00
CA ALA A 213 14.80 -23.75 14.57
C ALA A 213 13.98 -25.02 14.25
N VAL A 214 14.01 -26.03 15.13
CA VAL A 214 13.22 -27.26 15.01
C VAL A 214 11.70 -27.01 15.08
N LEU A 215 11.26 -25.90 15.69
CA LEU A 215 9.86 -25.52 15.80
C LEU A 215 9.42 -24.60 14.66
N ALA A 216 10.32 -24.15 13.78
CA ALA A 216 10.01 -23.18 12.73
C ALA A 216 8.88 -23.64 11.80
N GLY A 217 8.88 -24.93 11.41
CA GLY A 217 7.83 -25.52 10.57
C GLY A 217 6.45 -25.64 11.24
N HIS A 218 6.38 -25.40 12.55
CA HIS A 218 5.14 -25.40 13.34
C HIS A 218 4.78 -24.00 13.86
N THR A 219 5.56 -22.99 13.49
CA THR A 219 5.41 -21.62 13.99
C THR A 219 4.80 -20.76 12.91
N THR A 220 3.78 -19.98 13.28
CA THR A 220 3.06 -19.10 12.38
C THR A 220 2.84 -17.73 13.02
N LEU A 221 2.89 -16.69 12.21
CA LEU A 221 2.44 -15.35 12.56
C LEU A 221 0.98 -15.22 12.15
N SER A 222 0.10 -15.05 13.14
CA SER A 222 -1.30 -14.74 12.91
C SER A 222 -1.44 -13.22 12.75
N ILE A 223 -2.18 -12.78 11.72
CA ILE A 223 -2.37 -11.36 11.40
C ILE A 223 -3.80 -10.96 11.75
N GLY A 224 -3.93 -9.96 12.63
CA GLY A 224 -5.18 -9.35 13.04
C GLY A 224 -6.12 -10.22 13.87
N SER A 225 -5.61 -11.28 14.49
CA SER A 225 -6.31 -12.15 15.45
C SER A 225 -5.30 -13.07 16.17
N ASP A 226 -5.76 -13.77 17.20
CA ASP A 226 -5.05 -14.93 17.76
C ASP A 226 -5.03 -16.12 16.76
N SER A 227 -4.28 -17.17 17.09
CA SER A 227 -4.14 -18.36 16.24
C SER A 227 -5.45 -19.15 16.01
N SER A 228 -6.49 -18.86 16.79
CA SER A 228 -7.84 -19.43 16.71
C SER A 228 -8.88 -18.48 16.09
N GLY A 229 -8.50 -17.25 15.76
CA GLY A 229 -9.37 -16.28 15.10
C GLY A 229 -10.15 -15.36 16.04
N ARG A 230 -9.77 -15.26 17.32
CA ARG A 230 -10.40 -14.37 18.31
C ARG A 230 -9.51 -13.17 18.62
N GLY A 231 -10.01 -12.21 19.40
CA GLY A 231 -9.24 -11.01 19.74
C GLY A 231 -8.91 -10.20 18.49
N VAL A 232 -9.92 -9.98 17.67
CA VAL A 232 -9.77 -9.44 16.32
C VAL A 232 -9.27 -7.99 16.41
N ALA A 233 -8.48 -7.56 15.44
CA ALA A 233 -7.92 -6.22 15.41
C ALA A 233 -8.98 -5.11 15.24
N TYR A 234 -10.14 -5.44 14.63
CA TYR A 234 -11.16 -4.49 14.17
C TYR A 234 -10.55 -3.38 13.33
N GLY A 235 -9.96 -3.75 12.20
CA GLY A 235 -9.31 -2.82 11.30
C GLY A 235 -8.76 -3.50 10.06
N GLN A 236 -7.96 -2.75 9.31
CA GLN A 236 -7.40 -3.18 8.03
C GLN A 236 -5.87 -3.15 8.07
N PHE A 237 -5.25 -4.14 7.44
CA PHE A 237 -3.79 -4.26 7.33
C PHE A 237 -3.36 -4.12 5.87
N ASP A 238 -2.28 -3.39 5.64
CA ASP A 238 -1.71 -3.19 4.32
C ASP A 238 -0.17 -3.28 4.38
N GLU A 239 0.46 -3.65 3.26
CA GLU A 239 1.92 -3.63 3.07
C GLU A 239 2.70 -4.31 4.22
N LEU A 240 2.25 -5.50 4.64
CA LEU A 240 2.95 -6.25 5.68
C LEU A 240 4.25 -6.83 5.13
N CYS A 241 5.35 -6.39 5.71
CA CYS A 241 6.68 -6.76 5.31
C CYS A 241 7.50 -7.30 6.48
N THR A 242 8.33 -8.31 6.22
CA THR A 242 9.27 -8.85 7.21
C THR A 242 10.71 -8.74 6.72
N PHE A 243 11.64 -8.64 7.68
CA PHE A 243 13.05 -8.35 7.42
C PHE A 243 13.96 -9.34 8.16
N PRO A 244 15.12 -9.71 7.58
CA PRO A 244 16.05 -10.66 8.19
C PRO A 244 16.82 -10.09 9.39
N SER A 245 16.81 -8.76 9.54
CA SER A 245 17.54 -8.02 10.58
C SER A 245 16.62 -6.98 11.23
N PRO A 246 16.90 -6.57 12.48
CA PRO A 246 16.22 -5.44 13.11
C PRO A 246 16.33 -4.15 12.26
N LEU A 247 15.26 -3.36 12.20
CA LEU A 247 15.21 -2.06 11.51
C LEU A 247 15.74 -0.90 12.36
N ALA A 248 16.25 -1.16 13.57
CA ALA A 248 16.50 -0.13 14.59
C ALA A 248 17.96 -0.03 15.06
N ASP A 249 18.92 -0.60 14.32
CA ASP A 249 20.33 -0.24 14.51
C ASP A 249 20.52 1.23 14.05
N GLU A 250 21.44 2.00 14.66
CA GLU A 250 21.74 3.42 14.34
C GLU A 250 21.97 3.68 12.84
N ARG A 251 22.22 2.60 12.09
CA ARG A 251 22.32 2.56 10.62
C ARG A 251 20.97 2.73 9.86
N TRP A 252 19.80 2.68 10.52
CA TRP A 252 18.48 2.45 9.91
C TRP A 252 17.37 3.50 10.14
N GLU A 253 17.62 4.58 10.90
CA GLU A 253 16.80 5.81 10.79
C GLU A 253 16.67 6.24 9.30
N GLY A 254 17.63 5.84 8.45
CA GLY A 254 17.67 6.08 7.02
C GLY A 254 16.71 5.26 6.13
N SER A 255 15.95 4.27 6.60
CA SER A 255 14.97 3.55 5.74
C SER A 255 13.52 3.69 6.19
N LEU A 256 13.23 3.61 7.49
CA LEU A 256 11.86 3.66 8.00
C LEU A 256 11.24 5.06 7.88
N TYR A 257 11.97 6.11 8.27
CA TYR A 257 11.49 7.49 8.19
C TYR A 257 11.29 7.94 6.73
N PRO A 258 12.21 7.67 5.79
CA PRO A 258 11.98 7.93 4.37
C PRO A 258 10.80 7.14 3.79
N TYR A 259 10.64 5.86 4.16
CA TYR A 259 9.48 5.07 3.77
C TYR A 259 8.18 5.72 4.25
N TYR A 260 8.08 6.03 5.54
CA TYR A 260 6.88 6.67 6.10
C TYR A 260 6.54 7.97 5.38
N ASN A 261 7.52 8.87 5.21
CA ASN A 261 7.27 10.16 4.56
C ASN A 261 6.88 10.03 3.09
N ALA A 262 7.38 9.01 2.38
CA ALA A 262 7.00 8.78 1.00
C ALA A 262 5.53 8.33 0.85
N TYR A 263 5.02 7.56 1.81
CA TYR A 263 3.69 6.95 1.71
C TYR A 263 2.60 7.61 2.56
N ARG A 264 2.92 8.32 3.64
CA ARG A 264 1.91 8.84 4.60
C ARG A 264 0.82 9.69 3.95
N ASP A 265 1.17 10.56 3.01
CA ASP A 265 0.21 11.46 2.36
C ASP A 265 -0.68 10.72 1.36
N VAL A 266 -0.19 9.60 0.83
CA VAL A 266 -0.98 8.71 -0.03
C VAL A 266 -1.87 7.82 0.84
N ALA A 267 -1.33 7.25 1.91
CA ALA A 267 -2.07 6.46 2.88
C ALA A 267 -3.26 7.24 3.45
N ALA A 268 -3.04 8.51 3.80
CA ALA A 268 -4.09 9.42 4.28
C ALA A 268 -5.26 9.61 3.29
N LYS A 269 -5.05 9.38 1.98
CA LYS A 269 -6.12 9.45 0.97
C LYS A 269 -7.02 8.22 0.93
N GLY A 270 -6.62 7.11 1.57
CA GLY A 270 -7.39 5.86 1.59
C GLY A 270 -7.72 5.34 0.17
N PRO A 271 -8.84 4.64 -0.02
CA PRO A 271 -9.33 4.22 -1.34
C PRO A 271 -9.60 5.38 -2.31
N VAL A 272 -9.76 5.08 -3.60
CA VAL A 272 -10.22 6.05 -4.60
C VAL A 272 -11.69 6.40 -4.32
N THR A 273 -11.95 7.70 -4.18
CA THR A 273 -13.31 8.22 -4.00
C THR A 273 -13.93 8.66 -5.34
N GLU A 274 -15.26 8.78 -5.39
CA GLU A 274 -15.93 9.34 -6.58
C GLU A 274 -15.50 10.79 -6.87
N ALA A 275 -15.16 11.55 -5.84
CA ALA A 275 -14.64 12.90 -5.97
C ALA A 275 -13.24 12.91 -6.62
N ASP A 276 -12.37 11.95 -6.26
CA ASP A 276 -11.08 11.78 -6.92
C ASP A 276 -11.26 11.43 -8.41
N GLU A 277 -12.18 10.51 -8.72
CA GLU A 277 -12.47 10.17 -10.11
C GLU A 277 -13.06 11.36 -10.89
N ALA A 278 -13.95 12.14 -10.26
CA ALA A 278 -14.56 13.32 -10.86
C ALA A 278 -13.53 14.44 -11.09
N ALA A 279 -12.63 14.67 -10.13
CA ALA A 279 -11.53 15.62 -10.26
C ALA A 279 -10.58 15.20 -11.39
N ASN A 280 -10.25 13.90 -11.49
CA ASN A 280 -9.44 13.37 -12.57
C ASN A 280 -10.13 13.54 -13.94
N ARG A 281 -11.43 13.25 -14.03
CA ARG A 281 -12.22 13.48 -15.26
C ARG A 281 -12.28 14.95 -15.64
N GLN A 282 -12.49 15.83 -14.65
CA GLN A 282 -12.56 17.27 -14.87
C GLN A 282 -11.20 17.83 -15.33
N ALA A 283 -10.10 17.39 -14.72
CA ALA A 283 -8.75 17.75 -15.15
C ALA A 283 -8.45 17.26 -16.57
N ALA A 284 -8.90 16.05 -16.94
CA ALA A 284 -8.78 15.55 -18.31
C ALA A 284 -9.57 16.40 -19.32
N LEU A 285 -10.81 16.79 -18.99
CA LEU A 285 -11.64 17.65 -19.82
C LEU A 285 -11.11 19.09 -19.92
N GLU A 286 -10.56 19.64 -18.83
CA GLU A 286 -9.93 20.96 -18.83
C GLU A 286 -8.65 20.98 -19.66
N TYR A 287 -7.86 19.90 -19.60
CA TYR A 287 -6.69 19.72 -20.46
C TYR A 287 -7.08 19.58 -21.94
N GLU A 288 -8.12 18.81 -22.25
CA GLU A 288 -8.67 18.68 -23.61
C GLU A 288 -9.19 20.04 -24.12
N ALA A 289 -9.90 20.81 -23.28
CA ALA A 289 -10.41 22.14 -23.62
C ALA A 289 -9.30 23.19 -23.79
N LEU A 290 -8.19 23.10 -23.04
CA LEU A 290 -7.00 23.94 -23.23
C LEU A 290 -6.32 23.62 -24.57
N GLY A 291 -6.21 22.34 -24.93
CA GLY A 291 -5.72 21.92 -26.24
C GLY A 291 -6.61 22.38 -27.40
N GLU A 292 -7.93 22.40 -27.23
CA GLU A 292 -8.86 22.93 -28.23
C GLU A 292 -8.84 24.46 -28.32
N ALA A 293 -8.62 25.19 -27.21
CA ALA A 293 -8.48 26.64 -27.20
C ALA A 293 -7.19 27.10 -27.88
N GLU A 294 -6.07 26.38 -27.69
CA GLU A 294 -4.81 26.61 -28.42
C GLU A 294 -4.92 26.28 -29.92
N ALA A 295 -5.80 25.35 -30.31
CA ALA A 295 -6.08 25.03 -31.72
C ALA A 295 -6.95 26.10 -32.44
N LEU A 296 -7.65 26.97 -31.69
CA LEU A 296 -8.52 28.02 -32.23
C LEU A 296 -7.86 29.40 -32.32
N ASP A 297 -6.78 29.66 -31.58
CA ASP A 297 -5.93 30.86 -31.70
C ASP A 297 -4.73 30.59 -32.62
N GLY A 298 -5.04 30.28 -33.88
CA GLY A 298 -4.04 29.95 -34.89
C GLY A 298 -3.15 31.13 -35.27
N THR A 299 -2.03 31.29 -34.56
CA THR A 299 -0.75 31.72 -35.15
C THR A 299 0.22 30.55 -35.06
N ASN A 300 0.34 29.83 -36.18
CA ASN A 300 1.22 28.68 -36.39
C ASN A 300 2.69 29.09 -36.38
N ASP A 301 3.27 29.21 -35.18
CA ASP A 301 4.71 29.26 -34.96
C ASP A 301 5.05 28.04 -34.09
N GLY A 302 5.28 26.91 -34.76
CA GLY A 302 5.39 25.59 -34.13
C GLY A 302 6.62 25.43 -33.24
N GLU A 303 6.43 25.66 -31.94
CA GLU A 303 7.27 25.13 -30.87
C GLU A 303 6.36 24.39 -29.87
N GLY A 304 5.99 23.16 -30.23
CA GLY A 304 5.17 22.27 -29.41
C GLY A 304 5.98 21.73 -28.22
N GLY A 305 5.89 22.44 -27.09
CA GLY A 305 6.38 22.01 -25.80
C GLY A 305 5.82 20.65 -25.37
N ALA A 306 6.67 19.88 -24.69
CA ALA A 306 6.41 18.52 -24.24
C ALA A 306 5.10 18.37 -23.44
N GLN A 307 4.20 17.53 -23.95
CA GLN A 307 3.04 17.03 -23.22
C GLN A 307 3.49 15.98 -22.18
N LEU A 308 3.32 16.29 -20.89
CA LEU A 308 3.35 15.31 -19.80
C LEU A 308 1.92 14.78 -19.60
N ASN A 309 1.54 13.76 -20.35
CA ASN A 309 0.33 12.99 -20.07
C ASN A 309 0.57 12.12 -18.83
N ILE A 310 0.27 12.65 -17.64
CA ILE A 310 0.16 11.84 -16.42
C ILE A 310 -1.25 11.27 -16.40
N GLU A 311 -1.46 10.10 -17.00
CA GLU A 311 -2.66 9.33 -16.72
C GLU A 311 -2.65 8.87 -15.24
N PRO A 312 -3.76 9.07 -14.51
CA PRO A 312 -3.86 8.60 -13.14
C PRO A 312 -4.04 7.08 -13.14
N GLY A 313 -2.98 6.34 -12.82
CA GLY A 313 -3.15 5.04 -12.16
C GLY A 313 -2.45 3.79 -12.70
N LEU A 314 -1.28 3.89 -13.34
CA LEU A 314 -0.44 2.70 -13.56
C LEU A 314 1.01 2.96 -13.12
N LEU A 315 1.25 2.83 -11.82
CA LEU A 315 2.58 2.49 -11.33
C LEU A 315 2.78 1.00 -11.64
N TYR A 316 3.35 0.69 -12.79
CA TYR A 316 3.68 -0.67 -13.14
C TYR A 316 4.70 -1.21 -12.13
N LEU A 317 4.35 -2.28 -11.43
CA LEU A 317 5.26 -2.96 -10.51
C LEU A 317 6.53 -3.35 -11.29
N LEU A 318 7.68 -2.82 -10.88
CA LEU A 318 8.97 -3.28 -11.36
C LEU A 318 9.50 -4.29 -10.36
N ARG A 319 9.83 -5.49 -10.84
CA ARG A 319 10.61 -6.45 -10.06
C ARG A 319 12.09 -6.32 -10.44
N PRO A 320 12.91 -5.57 -9.68
CA PRO A 320 14.34 -5.50 -9.94
C PRO A 320 15.03 -6.81 -9.52
N ILE A 321 15.88 -7.33 -10.40
CA ILE A 321 16.82 -8.42 -10.11
C ILE A 321 18.21 -7.92 -10.48
N ILE A 322 19.10 -7.83 -9.49
CA ILE A 322 20.49 -7.44 -9.71
C ILE A 322 21.23 -8.64 -10.31
N ALA A 323 21.86 -8.44 -11.47
CA ALA A 323 22.69 -9.44 -12.15
C ALA A 323 24.01 -8.79 -12.58
N GLY A 324 25.04 -8.95 -11.74
CA GLY A 324 26.34 -8.32 -11.98
C GLY A 324 26.23 -6.79 -11.95
N THR A 325 26.59 -6.13 -13.05
CA THR A 325 26.54 -4.66 -13.19
C THR A 325 25.20 -4.15 -13.72
N ASN A 326 24.21 -5.02 -13.90
CA ASN A 326 22.91 -4.69 -14.47
C ASN A 326 21.78 -4.96 -13.49
N VAL A 327 20.69 -4.24 -13.68
CA VAL A 327 19.39 -4.49 -13.06
C VAL A 327 18.44 -4.97 -14.14
N HIS A 328 17.90 -6.17 -13.96
CA HIS A 328 16.81 -6.70 -14.76
C HIS A 328 15.51 -6.22 -14.16
N LEU A 329 14.70 -5.52 -14.95
CA LEU A 329 13.43 -4.96 -14.53
C LEU A 329 12.33 -5.62 -15.34
N THR A 330 11.37 -6.25 -14.65
CA THR A 330 10.15 -6.75 -15.29
C THR A 330 8.99 -5.85 -14.91
N LEU A 331 8.35 -5.28 -15.93
CA LEU A 331 7.13 -4.47 -15.86
C LEU A 331 5.91 -5.37 -15.69
N TRP A 332 5.14 -5.12 -14.64
CA TRP A 332 3.89 -5.83 -14.38
C TRP A 332 2.68 -4.97 -14.74
N GLY A 333 1.74 -5.54 -15.50
CA GLY A 333 0.58 -4.83 -16.05
C GLY A 333 0.81 -4.18 -17.41
N GLY A 334 1.97 -4.39 -18.04
CA GLY A 334 2.28 -3.82 -19.35
C GLY A 334 1.30 -4.24 -20.44
N GLN A 335 0.86 -3.29 -21.26
CA GLN A 335 -0.05 -3.52 -22.38
C GLN A 335 0.73 -3.83 -23.66
N THR A 336 0.20 -4.71 -24.52
CA THR A 336 0.87 -5.11 -25.77
C THR A 336 0.90 -4.00 -26.82
N ASN A 337 0.06 -2.99 -26.68
CA ASN A 337 -0.06 -1.83 -27.57
C ASN A 337 0.59 -0.56 -26.98
N GLN A 338 1.40 -0.69 -25.93
CA GLN A 338 2.04 0.44 -25.27
C GLN A 338 3.56 0.21 -25.20
N SER A 339 4.35 1.23 -25.50
CA SER A 339 5.78 1.27 -25.19
C SER A 339 5.99 1.81 -23.77
N TYR A 340 7.14 1.49 -23.15
CA TYR A 340 7.45 1.92 -21.78
C TYR A 340 8.88 2.42 -21.67
N ASN A 341 9.05 3.58 -21.05
CA ASN A 341 10.37 4.11 -20.70
C ASN A 341 10.69 3.76 -19.25
N ILE A 342 11.93 3.41 -18.99
CA ILE A 342 12.43 3.21 -17.62
C ILE A 342 13.17 4.46 -17.20
N LEU A 343 12.77 5.01 -16.05
CA LEU A 343 13.42 6.14 -15.41
C LEU A 343 14.11 5.71 -14.13
N TYR A 344 15.10 6.52 -13.76
CA TYR A 344 15.95 6.31 -12.62
C TYR A 344 16.11 7.60 -11.80
N THR A 345 16.20 7.42 -10.47
CA THR A 345 16.71 8.42 -9.53
C THR A 345 17.56 7.72 -8.47
N PRO A 346 18.64 8.35 -7.97
CA PRO A 346 19.41 7.82 -6.83
C PRO A 346 18.78 8.10 -5.46
N VAL A 347 17.75 8.95 -5.38
CA VAL A 347 17.13 9.39 -4.12
C VAL A 347 15.61 9.52 -4.24
N LEU A 348 14.87 9.35 -3.14
CA LEU A 348 13.45 9.69 -3.02
C LEU A 348 13.21 10.63 -1.82
N PRO A 349 12.21 11.54 -1.90
CA PRO A 349 11.46 11.91 -3.10
C PRO A 349 12.37 12.70 -4.06
N ALA A 350 12.23 12.45 -5.37
CA ALA A 350 13.01 13.12 -6.40
C ALA A 350 12.14 13.86 -7.41
N ASN A 351 12.55 15.09 -7.70
CA ASN A 351 11.92 15.92 -8.72
C ASN A 351 12.51 15.68 -10.12
N ASN A 352 13.68 15.03 -10.18
CA ASN A 352 14.45 14.85 -11.41
C ASN A 352 14.65 13.35 -11.67
N TRP A 353 13.76 12.77 -12.46
CA TRP A 353 13.91 11.40 -12.97
C TRP A 353 14.62 11.43 -14.32
N VAL A 354 15.54 10.49 -14.54
CA VAL A 354 16.30 10.39 -15.79
C VAL A 354 15.89 9.12 -16.53
N THR A 355 15.50 9.23 -17.80
CA THR A 355 15.22 8.06 -18.65
C THR A 355 16.52 7.32 -18.94
N ILE A 356 16.54 6.02 -18.64
CA ILE A 356 17.71 5.14 -18.77
C ILE A 356 17.48 3.96 -19.71
N ALA A 357 16.22 3.69 -20.09
CA ALA A 357 15.89 2.81 -21.19
C ALA A 357 14.59 3.26 -21.87
N ILE A 358 14.52 3.04 -23.18
CA ILE A 358 13.33 3.23 -24.01
C ILE A 358 12.91 1.83 -24.46
N GLY A 359 11.66 1.48 -24.21
CA GLY A 359 11.11 0.17 -24.55
C GLY A 359 10.30 0.20 -25.83
N SER A 360 10.31 -0.92 -26.56
CA SER A 360 9.43 -1.12 -27.72
C SER A 360 7.98 -1.40 -27.29
N MET A 361 7.03 -1.30 -28.23
CA MET A 361 5.63 -1.67 -27.98
C MET A 361 5.50 -3.09 -27.41
N GLY A 362 4.78 -3.23 -26.30
CA GLY A 362 4.58 -4.49 -25.60
C GLY A 362 5.81 -5.02 -24.86
N GLN A 363 6.92 -4.29 -24.84
CA GLN A 363 8.10 -4.69 -24.09
C GLN A 363 7.86 -4.52 -22.59
N THR A 364 7.93 -5.64 -21.87
CA THR A 364 7.75 -5.69 -20.41
C THR A 364 9.01 -6.10 -19.66
N ASN A 365 10.12 -6.39 -20.35
CA ASN A 365 11.38 -6.77 -19.72
C ASN A 365 12.50 -5.85 -20.18
N PHE A 366 13.24 -5.31 -19.21
CA PHE A 366 14.31 -4.35 -19.42
C PHE A 366 15.57 -4.81 -18.71
N ILE A 367 16.72 -4.48 -19.31
CA ILE A 367 18.03 -4.64 -18.69
C ILE A 367 18.65 -3.26 -18.69
N VAL A 368 18.92 -2.73 -17.51
CA VAL A 368 19.47 -1.39 -17.35
C VAL A 368 20.75 -1.44 -16.52
N PRO A 369 21.71 -0.52 -16.72
CA PRO A 369 22.90 -0.48 -15.88
C PRO A 369 22.55 -0.11 -14.44
N MET A 370 23.28 -0.67 -13.49
CA MET A 370 23.27 -0.22 -12.10
C MET A 370 24.12 1.05 -11.99
N LEU A 371 23.48 2.21 -11.82
CA LEU A 371 24.13 3.53 -11.90
C LEU A 371 24.65 4.06 -10.54
N GLY A 372 24.50 3.28 -9.46
CA GLY A 372 24.98 3.62 -8.13
C GLY A 372 24.60 2.56 -7.09
N ASP A 373 25.06 2.77 -5.86
CA ASP A 373 24.77 1.89 -4.71
C ASP A 373 23.31 2.01 -4.23
N THR A 374 22.61 3.05 -4.64
CA THR A 374 21.18 3.26 -4.39
C THR A 374 20.52 3.70 -5.69
N ALA A 375 19.47 2.98 -6.08
CA ALA A 375 18.79 3.18 -7.34
C ALA A 375 17.29 2.91 -7.18
N PHE A 376 16.49 3.89 -7.57
CA PHE A 376 15.04 3.78 -7.66
C PHE A 376 14.66 3.82 -9.14
N TYR A 377 13.78 2.92 -9.53
CA TYR A 377 13.31 2.80 -10.91
C TYR A 377 11.81 3.00 -10.95
N ARG A 378 11.32 3.67 -11.99
CA ARG A 378 9.90 3.68 -12.34
C ARG A 378 9.76 3.48 -13.85
N ALA A 379 8.61 3.00 -14.27
CA ALA A 379 8.24 3.00 -15.68
C ALA A 379 7.25 4.13 -15.94
N GLU A 380 7.35 4.73 -17.11
CA GLU A 380 6.32 5.62 -17.67
C GLU A 380 5.95 5.15 -19.07
N ILE A 381 4.81 5.63 -19.56
CA ILE A 381 4.40 5.36 -20.94
C ILE A 381 5.45 5.95 -21.89
N GLY A 382 5.93 5.11 -22.81
CA GLY A 382 6.89 5.48 -23.83
C GLY A 382 6.33 6.48 -24.82
N ASN A 383 7.21 7.35 -25.29
CA ASN A 383 6.92 8.37 -26.30
C ASN A 383 7.34 7.89 -27.69
N ASP A 384 7.17 6.61 -28.01
CA ASP A 384 7.45 6.01 -29.33
C ASP A 384 6.18 5.24 -29.71
N TRP A 385 5.26 5.92 -30.39
CA TRP A 385 3.90 5.45 -30.64
C TRP A 385 3.78 4.50 -31.83
N ASP A 386 4.70 4.56 -32.78
CA ASP A 386 4.71 3.72 -33.96
C ASP A 386 5.80 2.63 -33.93
N GLY A 387 6.65 2.63 -32.91
CA GLY A 387 7.53 1.53 -32.53
C GLY A 387 8.79 1.44 -33.39
N ASP A 388 9.22 2.54 -34.01
CA ASP A 388 10.36 2.58 -34.91
C ASP A 388 11.71 2.87 -34.20
N GLY A 389 11.67 3.12 -32.88
CA GLY A 389 12.82 3.41 -32.05
C GLY A 389 13.22 4.88 -32.00
N ILE A 390 12.42 5.77 -32.59
CA ILE A 390 12.58 7.22 -32.55
C ILE A 390 11.51 7.78 -31.59
N PRO A 391 11.88 8.68 -30.66
CA PRO A 391 10.88 9.36 -29.84
C PRO A 391 10.01 10.30 -30.69
N ASN A 392 8.70 10.33 -30.42
CA ASN A 392 7.66 11.11 -31.10
C ASN A 392 8.03 12.59 -31.34
N TRP A 393 8.86 13.20 -30.49
CA TRP A 393 9.28 14.60 -30.65
C TRP A 393 10.34 14.81 -31.74
N ILE A 394 10.99 13.73 -32.20
CA ILE A 394 11.91 13.69 -33.35
C ILE A 394 11.16 13.28 -34.64
N ASP A 395 9.97 12.69 -34.51
CA ASP A 395 9.20 12.20 -35.65
C ASP A 395 8.42 13.28 -36.36
N ALA A 396 8.50 13.23 -37.69
CA ALA A 396 7.71 14.11 -38.53
C ALA A 396 6.21 13.75 -38.49
N GLN A 397 5.88 12.46 -38.29
CA GLN A 397 4.51 11.97 -38.15
C GLN A 397 4.47 10.78 -37.16
N PRO A 398 4.26 11.03 -35.86
CA PRO A 398 4.35 10.02 -34.79
C PRO A 398 3.38 8.84 -34.88
N SER A 399 2.45 8.85 -35.84
CA SER A 399 1.44 7.81 -36.04
C SER A 399 1.70 6.97 -37.30
N ASN A 400 2.83 7.16 -37.99
CA ASN A 400 3.11 6.51 -39.27
C ASN A 400 4.49 5.83 -39.28
N PRO A 401 4.55 4.50 -39.12
CA PRO A 401 5.81 3.75 -38.95
C PRO A 401 6.71 3.72 -40.21
N ASN A 402 6.31 4.39 -41.29
CA ASN A 402 7.08 4.46 -42.53
C ASN A 402 7.87 5.77 -42.69
N ILE A 403 7.72 6.72 -41.75
CA ILE A 403 8.30 8.06 -41.85
C ILE A 403 9.26 8.24 -40.67
N GLY A 404 10.57 8.18 -40.93
CA GLY A 404 11.59 8.42 -39.89
C GLY A 404 11.80 9.90 -39.57
N ALA A 405 12.76 10.16 -38.68
CA ALA A 405 13.12 11.49 -38.16
C ALA A 405 13.02 12.67 -39.15
N LEU A 406 12.44 13.78 -38.68
CA LEU A 406 12.37 15.02 -39.43
C LEU A 406 13.78 15.52 -39.82
N ARG A 407 14.10 15.51 -41.12
CA ARG A 407 15.31 16.13 -41.65
C ARG A 407 15.00 17.49 -42.25
N VAL A 408 15.47 18.54 -41.61
CA VAL A 408 15.50 19.89 -42.18
C VAL A 408 16.83 20.08 -42.90
N THR A 409 16.79 20.10 -44.24
CA THR A 409 17.94 20.48 -45.06
C THR A 409 17.79 21.94 -45.47
N ILE A 410 18.65 22.82 -44.94
CA ILE A 410 18.76 24.20 -45.42
C ILE A 410 19.68 24.18 -46.63
N ASP A 411 19.10 24.09 -47.82
CA ASP A 411 19.90 23.90 -49.04
C ASP A 411 20.76 25.14 -49.34
N TRP A 412 20.25 26.35 -49.13
CA TRP A 412 20.99 27.60 -49.37
C TRP A 412 20.36 28.79 -48.62
N PRO A 413 21.08 29.50 -47.73
CA PRO A 413 20.80 30.91 -47.58
C PRO A 413 21.48 31.68 -48.73
N LEU A 414 20.75 32.59 -49.37
CA LEU A 414 21.38 33.68 -50.12
C LEU A 414 22.37 34.39 -49.19
N ASN A 415 23.55 34.73 -49.72
CA ASN A 415 24.56 35.48 -48.96
C ASN A 415 23.92 36.73 -48.34
N GLY A 416 23.87 36.79 -47.00
CA GLY A 416 23.35 37.94 -46.26
C GLY A 416 22.02 37.74 -45.51
N THR A 417 21.39 36.56 -45.54
CA THR A 417 20.21 36.32 -44.69
C THR A 417 20.63 36.06 -43.24
N GLN A 418 20.22 36.93 -42.31
CA GLN A 418 20.23 36.60 -40.88
C GLN A 418 18.98 35.79 -40.56
N VAL A 419 19.18 34.59 -40.05
CA VAL A 419 18.10 33.80 -39.43
C VAL A 419 17.86 34.46 -38.07
N GLN A 420 16.67 35.04 -37.88
CA GLN A 420 16.23 35.49 -36.56
C GLN A 420 15.83 34.29 -35.71
#